data_AF-A0A1T1D2T9-F1
#
_entry.id   AF-A0A1T1D2T9-F1
#
_cell.length_a   1.000
_cell.length_b   1.000
_cell.length_c   1.000
_cell.angle_alpha   90.00
_cell.angle_beta   90.00
_cell.angle_gamma   90.00
#
_symmetry.space_group_name_H-M   'P 1'
#
loop_
_entity.id
_entity.type
_entity.pdbx_description
1 polymer ?
#
loop_
_entity_poly.entity_id
_entity_poly.type
_entity_poly.pdbx_seq_one_letter_code
_entity_poly.pdbx_strand_id
1 'polypeptide(L)'
;MRQLFPAPVSRNLQSGIKARREALEEVSQSIENSVVGLSVEMDDACRAAFRAYQNAFDRLSKCQFVWDLTSASEVDQVRSRSATPISFDRSLTKCYRKTLPGITSPELPLVFLNHNGADIHLYPGFFVMYDSPSRMGILDMTELEVDYKANHFIEREIIPQDSKRFGNVWEKSNKDGSRDKRYSENQLLPVMEYGEVTFRSGSGIHEKYMFSDAEAAENFVGLLLEFKNLI
;
A
#
# COMPACT_ATOMS: atom_id res chain seq x y z
N MET A 1 19.76 33.93 50.24
CA MET A 1 19.20 33.31 49.03
C MET A 1 19.49 34.23 47.83
N ARG A 2 20.48 33.91 47.00
CA ARG A 2 20.73 34.64 45.74
C ARG A 2 19.79 34.06 44.68
N GLN A 3 18.82 34.84 44.21
CA GLN A 3 18.08 34.49 43.00
C GLN A 3 19.02 34.68 41.79
N LEU A 4 19.40 33.56 41.16
CA LEU A 4 20.02 33.54 39.85
C LEU A 4 18.93 33.81 38.80
N PHE A 5 18.82 35.05 38.33
CA PHE A 5 18.14 35.30 37.06
C PHE A 5 19.12 34.99 35.92
N PRO A 6 18.70 34.22 34.89
CA PRO A 6 19.55 33.97 33.73
C PRO A 6 19.85 35.29 33.01
N ALA A 7 21.10 35.45 32.53
CA ALA A 7 21.55 36.65 31.83
C ALA A 7 20.67 36.95 30.61
N PRO A 8 20.40 38.22 30.28
CA PRO A 8 19.58 38.58 29.13
C PRO A 8 20.24 38.04 27.84
N VAL A 9 19.42 37.38 27.02
CA VAL A 9 19.82 36.84 25.72
C VAL A 9 20.45 37.94 24.87
N SER A 10 21.64 37.70 24.31
CA SER A 10 22.39 38.73 23.58
C SER A 10 21.61 39.23 22.36
N ARG A 11 21.73 40.53 22.06
CA ARG A 11 21.02 41.21 20.96
C ARG A 11 21.24 40.54 19.59
N ASN A 12 22.43 39.97 19.38
CA ASN A 12 22.81 39.23 18.18
C ASN A 12 22.11 37.87 18.08
N LEU A 13 21.85 37.22 19.22
CA LEU A 13 21.06 35.99 19.24
C LEU A 13 19.59 36.28 18.94
N GLN A 14 19.06 37.39 19.45
CA GLN A 14 17.68 37.83 19.18
C GLN A 14 17.46 38.19 17.71
N SER A 15 18.39 38.92 17.09
CA SER A 15 18.33 39.23 15.66
C SER A 15 18.45 37.97 14.79
N GLY A 16 19.33 37.03 15.16
CA GLY A 16 19.46 35.74 14.48
C GLY A 16 18.19 34.87 14.59
N ILE A 17 17.51 34.88 15.74
CA ILE A 17 16.22 34.17 15.93
C ILE A 17 15.12 34.82 15.09
N LYS A 18 15.07 36.16 15.03
CA LYS A 18 14.09 36.90 14.23
C LYS A 18 14.25 36.62 12.74
N ALA A 19 15.47 36.73 12.21
CA ALA A 19 15.75 36.47 10.80
C ALA A 19 15.41 35.02 10.38
N ARG A 20 15.63 34.03 11.27
CA ARG A 20 15.23 32.64 11.02
C ARG A 20 13.71 32.46 11.00
N ARG A 21 12.97 33.18 11.84
CA ARG A 21 11.50 33.14 11.83
C ARG A 21 10.93 33.76 10.56
N GLU A 22 11.47 34.90 10.14
CA GLU A 22 11.06 35.57 8.89
C GLU A 22 11.35 34.68 7.67
N ALA A 23 12.51 34.03 7.63
CA ALA A 23 12.81 33.04 6.58
C ALA A 23 11.89 31.82 6.63
N LEU A 24 11.48 31.36 7.82
CA LEU A 24 10.51 30.27 7.96
C LEU A 24 9.11 30.67 7.47
N GLU A 25 8.69 31.90 7.75
CA GLU A 25 7.41 32.45 7.26
C GLU A 25 7.43 32.57 5.73
N GLU A 26 8.50 33.10 5.15
CA GLU A 26 8.65 33.23 3.69
C GLU A 26 8.63 31.87 2.99
N VAL A 27 9.36 30.89 3.53
CA VAL A 27 9.35 29.50 3.02
C VAL A 27 7.96 28.88 3.17
N SER A 28 7.27 29.09 4.30
CA SER A 28 5.92 28.56 4.51
C SER A 28 4.92 29.16 3.52
N GLN A 29 4.99 30.47 3.29
CA GLN A 29 4.15 31.18 2.34
C GLN A 29 4.39 30.70 0.90
N SER A 30 5.66 30.44 0.54
CA SER A 30 6.01 29.88 -0.76
C SER A 30 5.48 28.46 -0.94
N ILE A 31 5.47 27.64 0.12
CA ILE A 31 4.88 26.30 0.10
C ILE A 31 3.37 26.41 -0.11
N GLU A 32 2.67 27.24 0.65
CA GLU A 32 1.22 27.46 0.53
C GLU A 32 0.82 27.90 -0.89
N ASN A 33 1.57 28.81 -1.49
CA ASN A 33 1.31 29.29 -2.85
C ASN A 33 1.58 28.23 -3.94
N SER A 34 2.30 27.16 -3.61
CA SER A 34 2.62 26.07 -4.54
C SER A 34 1.66 24.89 -4.45
N VAL A 35 0.65 24.97 -3.58
CA VAL A 35 -0.33 23.90 -3.36
C VAL A 35 -1.43 23.96 -4.43
N VAL A 36 -1.72 22.82 -5.06
CA VAL A 36 -2.86 22.68 -5.97
C VAL A 36 -4.06 22.16 -5.17
N GLY A 37 -5.17 22.91 -5.20
CA GLY A 37 -6.45 22.50 -4.64
C GLY A 37 -7.23 21.64 -5.63
N LEU A 38 -7.48 20.36 -5.30
CA LEU A 38 -8.21 19.41 -6.14
C LEU A 38 -9.46 18.92 -5.41
N SER A 39 -10.62 19.38 -5.86
CA SER A 39 -11.93 18.93 -5.41
C SER A 39 -12.67 18.26 -6.56
N VAL A 40 -13.15 17.04 -6.33
CA VAL A 40 -13.99 16.31 -7.29
C VAL A 40 -15.45 16.57 -6.93
N GLU A 41 -16.24 17.06 -7.88
CA GLU A 41 -17.69 17.14 -7.72
C GLU A 41 -18.28 15.74 -7.83
N MET A 42 -19.14 15.38 -6.89
CA MET A 42 -19.80 14.08 -6.82
C MET A 42 -21.29 14.31 -6.65
N ASP A 43 -22.12 13.41 -7.17
CA ASP A 43 -23.52 13.32 -6.75
C ASP A 43 -23.65 12.48 -5.46
N ASP A 44 -24.89 12.26 -4.99
CA ASP A 44 -25.12 11.49 -3.76
C ASP A 44 -24.74 10.02 -3.89
N ALA A 45 -24.94 9.42 -5.07
CA ALA A 45 -24.60 8.02 -5.32
C ALA A 45 -23.08 7.83 -5.33
N CYS A 46 -22.37 8.69 -6.05
CA CYS A 46 -20.91 8.73 -6.14
C CYS A 46 -20.28 9.00 -4.76
N ARG A 47 -20.82 9.93 -3.96
CA ARG A 47 -20.38 10.14 -2.57
C ARG A 47 -20.57 8.90 -1.69
N ALA A 48 -21.69 8.20 -1.83
CA ALA A 48 -21.96 7.00 -1.05
C ALA A 48 -20.99 5.87 -1.42
N ALA A 49 -20.78 5.63 -2.71
CA ALA A 49 -19.81 4.66 -3.22
C ALA A 49 -18.38 5.01 -2.79
N PHE A 50 -18.00 6.29 -2.87
CA PHE A 50 -16.71 6.79 -2.41
C PHE A 50 -16.47 6.48 -0.93
N ARG A 51 -17.46 6.75 -0.07
CA ARG A 51 -17.39 6.41 1.37
C ARG A 51 -17.31 4.90 1.60
N ALA A 52 -18.04 4.11 0.81
CA ALA A 52 -18.03 2.66 0.94
C ALA A 52 -16.63 2.08 0.67
N TYR A 53 -15.98 2.44 -0.43
CA TYR A 53 -14.64 1.91 -0.71
C TYR A 53 -13.58 2.49 0.23
N GLN A 54 -13.72 3.73 0.72
CA GLN A 54 -12.85 4.25 1.78
C GLN A 54 -12.95 3.41 3.06
N ASN A 55 -14.15 3.05 3.49
CA ASN A 55 -14.35 2.19 4.67
C ASN A 55 -13.76 0.78 4.44
N ALA A 56 -13.88 0.24 3.23
CA ALA A 56 -13.26 -1.02 2.87
C ALA A 56 -11.73 -0.93 2.88
N PHE A 57 -11.15 0.18 2.42
CA PHE A 57 -9.72 0.44 2.53
C PHE A 57 -9.25 0.55 3.98
N ASP A 58 -10.02 1.20 4.86
CA ASP A 58 -9.69 1.25 6.29
C ASP A 58 -9.65 -0.15 6.92
N ARG A 59 -10.50 -1.09 6.47
CA ARG A 59 -10.40 -2.50 6.86
C ARG A 59 -9.16 -3.16 6.24
N LEU A 60 -8.91 -2.94 4.96
CA LEU A 60 -7.74 -3.48 4.24
C LEU A 60 -6.42 -3.06 4.88
N SER A 61 -6.29 -1.79 5.29
CA SER A 61 -5.09 -1.24 5.95
C SER A 61 -4.77 -1.87 7.32
N LYS A 62 -5.72 -2.59 7.90
CA LYS A 62 -5.57 -3.31 9.17
C LYS A 62 -5.14 -4.76 9.00
N CYS A 63 -4.95 -5.24 7.76
CA CYS A 63 -4.32 -6.53 7.51
C CYS A 63 -3.01 -6.61 8.30
N GLN A 64 -2.79 -7.73 8.98
CA GLN A 64 -1.61 -7.94 9.80
C GLN A 64 -0.35 -7.82 8.94
N PHE A 65 -0.36 -8.44 7.76
CA PHE A 65 0.68 -8.32 6.76
C PHE A 65 0.11 -7.81 5.43
N VAL A 66 0.82 -6.82 4.89
CA VAL A 66 0.70 -6.34 3.52
C VAL A 66 2.07 -6.49 2.90
N TRP A 67 2.14 -7.08 1.71
CA TRP A 67 3.37 -7.25 0.96
C TRP A 67 3.30 -6.50 -0.35
N ASP A 68 4.43 -5.92 -0.72
CA ASP A 68 4.74 -5.50 -2.07
C ASP A 68 5.36 -6.69 -2.81
N LEU A 69 4.72 -7.10 -3.90
CA LEU A 69 5.21 -8.16 -4.78
C LEU A 69 6.12 -7.52 -5.82
N THR A 70 7.40 -7.38 -5.45
CA THR A 70 8.43 -6.94 -6.38
C THR A 70 8.47 -7.90 -7.57
N SER A 71 8.57 -7.34 -8.79
CA SER A 71 8.43 -8.07 -10.06
C SER A 71 8.95 -9.50 -9.94
N ALA A 72 8.04 -10.46 -10.07
CA ALA A 72 8.40 -11.85 -10.19
C ALA A 72 9.47 -11.93 -11.27
N SER A 73 10.70 -12.31 -10.90
CA SER A 73 11.59 -12.86 -11.90
C SER A 73 10.75 -13.97 -12.53
N GLU A 74 10.53 -13.90 -13.83
CA GLU A 74 10.00 -15.02 -14.59
C GLU A 74 10.99 -16.17 -14.41
N VAL A 75 10.89 -16.88 -13.29
CA VAL A 75 11.53 -18.16 -13.08
C VAL A 75 10.72 -19.10 -13.94
N ASP A 76 11.10 -19.10 -15.22
CA ASP A 76 11.07 -20.19 -16.17
C ASP A 76 10.22 -21.37 -15.66
N GLN A 77 8.91 -21.29 -15.90
CA GLN A 77 7.92 -22.31 -15.55
C GLN A 77 8.27 -23.68 -16.14
N VAL A 78 9.26 -23.75 -17.02
CA VAL A 78 9.73 -24.95 -17.72
C VAL A 78 10.81 -25.73 -16.95
N ARG A 79 11.44 -25.15 -15.90
CA ARG A 79 12.61 -25.78 -15.24
C ARG A 79 12.44 -26.27 -13.81
N SER A 80 11.43 -25.89 -13.05
CA SER A 80 11.23 -26.39 -11.67
C SER A 80 10.26 -27.58 -11.61
N ARG A 81 10.78 -28.80 -11.87
CA ARG A 81 10.06 -30.07 -11.62
C ARG A 81 9.95 -30.44 -10.14
N SER A 82 9.78 -29.46 -9.27
CA SER A 82 9.63 -29.62 -7.82
C SER A 82 8.31 -29.00 -7.39
N ALA A 83 7.55 -29.70 -6.55
CA ALA A 83 6.29 -29.24 -5.94
C ALA A 83 6.52 -28.10 -4.93
N THR A 84 7.26 -27.08 -5.34
CA THR A 84 7.61 -25.91 -4.55
C THR A 84 6.71 -24.78 -5.03
N PRO A 85 5.91 -24.15 -4.14
CA PRO A 85 5.13 -22.98 -4.52
C PRO A 85 6.07 -21.90 -5.02
N ILE A 86 5.61 -21.15 -6.01
CA ILE A 86 6.25 -19.93 -6.49
C ILE A 86 6.58 -19.07 -5.25
N SER A 87 7.87 -18.93 -4.92
CA SER A 87 8.30 -17.96 -3.93
C SER A 87 8.41 -16.62 -4.64
N PHE A 88 7.39 -15.78 -4.53
CA PHE A 88 7.53 -14.38 -4.88
C PHE A 88 8.51 -13.73 -3.92
N ASP A 89 9.38 -12.86 -4.43
CA ASP A 89 10.15 -11.97 -3.57
C ASP A 89 9.17 -10.90 -3.06
N ARG A 90 8.72 -11.09 -1.82
CA ARG A 90 7.68 -10.28 -1.17
C ARG A 90 8.31 -9.44 -0.07
N SER A 91 8.15 -8.12 -0.16
CA SER A 91 8.65 -7.19 0.86
C SER A 91 7.49 -6.68 1.70
N LEU A 92 7.62 -6.70 3.03
CA LEU A 92 6.58 -6.14 3.90
C LEU A 92 6.44 -4.64 3.63
N THR A 93 5.20 -4.20 3.41
CA THR A 93 4.84 -2.81 3.15
C THR A 93 3.62 -2.41 3.97
N LYS A 94 3.08 -1.21 3.74
CA LYS A 94 1.88 -0.69 4.40
C LYS A 94 1.01 0.07 3.41
N CYS A 95 -0.28 0.13 3.72
CA CYS A 95 -1.19 1.10 3.13
C CYS A 95 -1.90 1.86 4.26
N TYR A 96 -2.24 3.13 4.00
CA TYR A 96 -2.90 4.01 4.97
C TYR A 96 -3.47 5.25 4.28
N ARG A 97 -4.22 6.07 5.00
CA ARG A 97 -4.68 7.38 4.50
C ARG A 97 -3.75 8.49 4.99
N LYS A 98 -3.21 9.29 4.08
CA LYS A 98 -2.29 10.39 4.43
C LYS A 98 -2.28 11.46 3.35
N THR A 99 -2.28 12.72 3.75
CA THR A 99 -2.11 13.85 2.83
C THR A 99 -0.77 13.75 2.07
N LEU A 100 -0.78 14.16 0.81
CA LEU A 100 0.42 14.31 0.01
C LEU A 100 0.85 15.79 0.00
N PRO A 101 2.08 16.13 0.39
CA PRO A 101 2.58 17.51 0.27
C PRO A 101 2.49 18.01 -1.19
N GLY A 102 1.99 19.24 -1.37
CA GLY A 102 1.79 19.84 -2.69
C GLY A 102 0.39 19.64 -3.30
N ILE A 103 -0.41 18.71 -2.76
CA ILE A 103 -1.81 18.52 -3.16
C ILE A 103 -2.72 18.70 -1.95
N THR A 104 -3.63 19.67 -2.03
CA THR A 104 -4.72 19.81 -1.07
C THR A 104 -6.01 19.30 -1.67
N SER A 105 -6.64 18.37 -0.98
CA SER A 105 -7.96 17.85 -1.32
C SER A 105 -8.82 17.79 -0.06
N PRO A 106 -10.16 17.95 -0.16
CA PRO A 106 -11.06 17.74 0.96
C PRO A 106 -10.94 16.32 1.55
N GLU A 107 -10.60 15.34 0.70
CA GLU A 107 -10.53 13.93 1.05
C GLU A 107 -9.08 13.47 1.23
N LEU A 108 -8.84 12.61 2.22
CA LEU A 108 -7.54 12.01 2.43
C LEU A 108 -7.33 10.87 1.42
N PRO A 109 -6.26 10.91 0.61
CA PRO A 109 -6.04 9.86 -0.38
C PRO A 109 -5.67 8.54 0.28
N LEU A 110 -5.99 7.45 -0.41
CA LEU A 110 -5.58 6.11 -0.04
C LEU A 110 -4.15 5.87 -0.55
N VAL A 111 -3.23 5.54 0.34
CA VAL A 111 -1.81 5.40 0.02
C VAL A 111 -1.40 3.93 0.07
N PHE A 112 -0.76 3.46 -0.98
CA PHE A 112 -0.06 2.17 -1.04
C PHE A 112 1.43 2.44 -1.16
N LEU A 113 2.21 2.01 -0.17
CA LEU A 113 3.65 2.19 -0.19
C LEU A 113 4.31 1.15 -1.08
N ASN A 114 5.22 1.60 -1.94
CA ASN A 114 6.00 0.77 -2.84
C ASN A 114 7.46 0.70 -2.38
N HIS A 115 8.11 -0.45 -2.53
CA HIS A 115 9.51 -0.62 -2.19
C HIS A 115 10.46 -0.25 -3.34
N ASN A 116 10.04 -0.51 -4.58
CA ASN A 116 10.90 -0.40 -5.78
C ASN A 116 10.41 0.63 -6.79
N GLY A 117 9.35 1.36 -6.46
CA GLY A 117 8.68 2.30 -7.34
C GLY A 117 8.07 3.48 -6.59
N ALA A 118 7.28 4.26 -7.32
CA ALA A 118 6.52 5.36 -6.74
C ALA A 118 5.33 4.83 -5.93
N ASP A 119 5.05 5.48 -4.79
CA ASP A 119 3.87 5.20 -3.99
C ASP A 119 2.60 5.58 -4.77
N ILE A 120 1.54 4.80 -4.59
CA ILE A 120 0.23 5.09 -5.22
C ILE A 120 -0.64 5.84 -4.22
N HIS A 121 -1.07 7.05 -4.58
CA HIS A 121 -2.04 7.86 -3.84
C HIS A 121 -3.35 7.94 -4.63
N LEU A 122 -4.38 7.21 -4.21
CA LEU A 122 -5.69 7.23 -4.84
C LEU A 122 -6.54 8.38 -4.30
N TYR A 123 -6.94 9.28 -5.19
CA TYR A 123 -7.98 10.28 -4.97
C TYR A 123 -9.25 9.84 -5.72
N PRO A 124 -10.42 10.43 -5.44
CA PRO A 124 -11.65 10.01 -6.10
C PRO A 124 -11.68 10.17 -7.63
N GLY A 125 -11.00 11.16 -8.20
CA GLY A 125 -11.05 11.43 -9.66
C GLY A 125 -9.73 11.18 -10.38
N PHE A 126 -8.64 11.03 -9.64
CA PHE A 126 -7.30 10.86 -10.18
C PHE A 126 -6.48 10.05 -9.18
N PHE A 127 -5.32 9.61 -9.59
CA PHE A 127 -4.35 9.05 -8.68
C PHE A 127 -2.96 9.62 -8.97
N VAL A 128 -2.10 9.57 -7.96
CA VAL A 128 -0.75 10.10 -8.03
C VAL A 128 0.25 9.00 -7.78
N MET A 129 1.17 8.84 -8.72
CA MET A 129 2.41 8.10 -8.52
C MET A 129 3.42 9.06 -7.92
N TYR A 130 3.80 8.87 -6.66
CA TYR A 130 4.69 9.78 -5.95
C TYR A 130 5.98 9.07 -5.50
N ASP A 131 7.12 9.48 -6.05
CA ASP A 131 8.46 9.06 -5.58
C ASP A 131 9.14 10.23 -4.84
N SER A 132 9.11 11.42 -5.44
CA SER A 132 9.65 12.65 -4.83
C SER A 132 8.95 13.88 -5.40
N PRO A 133 9.14 15.08 -4.82
CA PRO A 133 8.51 16.30 -5.34
C PRO A 133 8.83 16.62 -6.81
N SER A 134 9.98 16.16 -7.33
CA SER A 134 10.37 16.32 -8.73
C SER A 134 10.02 15.11 -9.61
N ARG A 135 9.57 14.00 -9.01
CA ARG A 135 9.19 12.76 -9.69
C ARG A 135 7.81 12.32 -9.18
N MET A 136 6.80 13.02 -9.68
CA MET A 136 5.41 12.68 -9.47
C MET A 136 4.66 12.65 -10.81
N GLY A 137 3.74 11.70 -10.95
CA GLY A 137 2.82 11.59 -12.08
C GLY A 137 1.39 11.63 -11.57
N ILE A 138 0.55 12.45 -12.21
CA ILE A 138 -0.89 12.51 -11.92
C ILE A 138 -1.61 11.93 -13.13
N LEU A 139 -2.49 10.96 -12.89
CA LEU A 139 -3.25 10.26 -13.92
C LEU A 139 -4.71 10.20 -13.55
N ASP A 140 -5.58 10.13 -14.57
CA ASP A 140 -7.02 10.04 -14.36
C ASP A 140 -7.38 8.68 -13.73
N MET A 141 -8.36 8.67 -12.82
CA MET A 141 -8.80 7.44 -12.16
C MET A 141 -9.33 6.41 -13.16
N THR A 142 -9.84 6.84 -14.32
CA THR A 142 -10.27 5.96 -15.41
C THR A 142 -9.13 5.12 -16.00
N GLU A 143 -7.88 5.61 -15.95
CA GLU A 143 -6.69 4.91 -16.46
C GLU A 143 -6.19 3.79 -15.55
N LEU A 144 -6.66 3.73 -14.29
CA LEU A 144 -6.22 2.75 -13.31
C LEU A 144 -6.95 1.41 -13.47
N GLU A 145 -6.38 0.44 -14.18
CA GLU A 145 -6.90 -0.92 -14.14
C GLU A 145 -6.61 -1.57 -12.78
N VAL A 146 -7.63 -2.20 -12.18
CA VAL A 146 -7.52 -2.90 -10.89
C VAL A 146 -8.02 -4.31 -11.04
N ASP A 147 -7.25 -5.29 -10.56
CA ASP A 147 -7.60 -6.70 -10.56
C ASP A 147 -7.40 -7.32 -9.18
N TYR A 148 -8.22 -8.32 -8.85
CA TYR A 148 -8.11 -9.10 -7.63
C TYR A 148 -7.94 -10.59 -7.95
N LYS A 149 -7.07 -11.25 -7.21
CA LYS A 149 -6.88 -12.69 -7.29
C LYS A 149 -6.57 -13.29 -5.91
N ALA A 150 -7.29 -14.35 -5.55
CA ALA A 150 -6.90 -15.19 -4.41
C ALA A 150 -5.71 -16.09 -4.78
N ASN A 151 -4.70 -16.16 -3.92
CA ASN A 151 -3.55 -17.05 -4.05
C ASN A 151 -3.37 -17.88 -2.79
N HIS A 152 -2.76 -19.05 -2.95
CA HIS A 152 -2.51 -20.00 -1.86
C HIS A 152 -1.01 -20.28 -1.73
N PHE A 153 -0.46 -20.05 -0.54
CA PHE A 153 0.96 -20.26 -0.27
C PHE A 153 1.17 -21.24 0.88
N ILE A 154 2.19 -22.08 0.74
CA ILE A 154 2.67 -22.91 1.84
C ILE A 154 3.51 -22.02 2.76
N GLU A 155 3.04 -21.82 3.99
CA GLU A 155 3.78 -21.02 4.97
C GLU A 155 4.63 -21.93 5.87
N ARG A 156 5.88 -21.50 6.08
CA ARG A 156 6.87 -22.24 6.88
C ARG A 156 7.27 -21.51 8.17
N GLU A 157 6.92 -20.23 8.27
CA GLU A 157 7.36 -19.35 9.34
C GLU A 157 6.14 -18.70 10.02
N ILE A 158 6.08 -17.36 10.01
CA ILE A 158 5.05 -16.59 10.69
C ILE A 158 3.81 -16.53 9.80
N ILE A 159 2.71 -17.07 10.32
CA ILE A 159 1.40 -17.05 9.68
C ILE A 159 0.58 -15.89 10.27
N PRO A 160 0.08 -14.96 9.44
CA PRO A 160 -0.87 -13.94 9.90
C PRO A 160 -2.13 -14.58 10.49
N GLN A 161 -2.60 -14.07 11.63
CA GLN A 161 -3.79 -14.59 12.31
C GLN A 161 -5.10 -14.29 11.57
N ASP A 162 -5.09 -13.24 10.76
CA ASP A 162 -6.19 -12.83 9.88
C ASP A 162 -6.18 -13.55 8.52
N SER A 163 -5.15 -14.37 8.24
CA SER A 163 -5.14 -15.21 7.05
C SER A 163 -5.95 -16.48 7.22
N LYS A 164 -6.71 -16.84 6.18
CA LYS A 164 -7.55 -18.02 6.18
C LYS A 164 -6.75 -19.25 5.75
N ARG A 165 -6.82 -20.32 6.53
CA ARG A 165 -6.22 -21.60 6.14
C ARG A 165 -7.04 -22.24 5.02
N PHE A 166 -6.43 -22.42 3.86
CA PHE A 166 -7.03 -23.13 2.73
C PHE A 166 -6.91 -24.64 2.88
N GLY A 167 -5.77 -25.12 3.38
CA GLY A 167 -5.51 -26.54 3.49
C GLY A 167 -4.17 -26.87 4.11
N ASN A 168 -3.67 -28.06 3.78
CA ASN A 168 -2.41 -28.59 4.26
C ASN A 168 -1.74 -29.46 3.20
N VAL A 169 -0.42 -29.47 3.20
CA VAL A 169 0.39 -30.31 2.31
C VAL A 169 1.55 -30.92 3.07
N TRP A 170 1.96 -32.13 2.71
CA TRP A 170 3.14 -32.75 3.30
C TRP A 170 4.40 -32.13 2.71
N GLU A 171 5.37 -31.79 3.56
CA GLU A 171 6.66 -31.26 3.13
C GLU A 171 7.36 -32.21 2.14
N LYS A 172 7.27 -33.52 2.38
CA LYS A 172 7.65 -34.57 1.44
C LYS A 172 6.39 -35.30 0.97
N SER A 173 5.90 -34.96 -0.21
CA SER A 173 4.70 -35.54 -0.80
C SER A 173 5.03 -36.55 -1.91
N ASN A 174 4.25 -37.63 -1.99
CA ASN A 174 4.19 -38.48 -3.17
C ASN A 174 3.56 -37.73 -4.35
N LYS A 175 3.60 -38.30 -5.55
CA LYS A 175 3.00 -37.70 -6.75
C LYS A 175 1.49 -37.43 -6.62
N ASP A 176 0.81 -38.16 -5.75
CA ASP A 176 -0.62 -38.03 -5.45
C ASP A 176 -0.91 -37.06 -4.28
N GLY A 177 0.11 -36.40 -3.70
CA GLY A 177 -0.02 -35.50 -2.56
C GLY A 177 -0.06 -36.20 -1.19
N SER A 178 -0.01 -37.53 -1.14
CA SER A 178 0.02 -38.28 0.13
C SER A 178 1.39 -38.19 0.83
N ARG A 179 1.41 -38.43 2.15
CA ARG A 179 2.64 -38.44 2.96
C ARG A 179 3.64 -39.44 2.40
N ASP A 180 4.85 -38.98 2.05
CA ASP A 180 5.96 -39.88 1.78
C ASP A 180 6.43 -40.52 3.10
N LYS A 181 6.13 -41.81 3.26
CA LYS A 181 6.41 -42.59 4.48
C LYS A 181 7.89 -42.95 4.65
N ARG A 182 8.75 -42.70 3.64
CA ARG A 182 10.20 -42.88 3.76
C ARG A 182 10.83 -41.86 4.70
N TYR A 183 10.16 -40.73 4.91
CA TYR A 183 10.56 -39.69 5.84
C TYR A 183 9.74 -39.83 7.14
N SER A 184 10.39 -40.31 8.21
CA SER A 184 9.74 -40.48 9.52
C SER A 184 9.30 -39.13 10.09
N GLU A 185 10.17 -38.12 10.03
CA GLU A 185 9.95 -36.74 10.49
C GLU A 185 9.40 -35.83 9.38
N ASN A 186 8.37 -36.29 8.66
CA ASN A 186 7.74 -35.52 7.59
C ASN A 186 6.69 -34.56 8.17
N GLN A 187 6.86 -33.26 7.94
CA GLN A 187 6.01 -32.23 8.50
C GLN A 187 4.79 -31.95 7.61
N LEU A 188 3.66 -31.62 8.24
CA LEU A 188 2.49 -31.12 7.55
C LEU A 188 2.54 -29.59 7.58
N LEU A 189 2.63 -28.97 6.41
CA LEU A 189 2.73 -27.52 6.24
C LEU A 189 1.36 -26.93 5.92
N PRO A 190 0.96 -25.83 6.57
CA PRO A 190 -0.29 -25.15 6.26
C PRO A 190 -0.21 -24.42 4.93
N VAL A 191 -1.32 -24.47 4.20
CA VAL A 191 -1.56 -23.65 3.01
C VAL A 191 -2.51 -22.53 3.41
N MET A 192 -2.05 -21.28 3.30
CA MET A 192 -2.79 -20.08 3.66
C MET A 192 -3.26 -19.34 2.40
N GLU A 193 -4.44 -18.74 2.49
CA GLU A 193 -5.07 -17.93 1.44
C GLU A 193 -4.73 -16.45 1.63
N TYR A 194 -4.40 -15.79 0.53
CA TYR A 194 -3.99 -14.39 0.45
C TYR A 194 -4.65 -13.69 -0.73
N GLY A 195 -4.96 -12.40 -0.59
CA GLY A 195 -5.52 -11.58 -1.66
C GLY A 195 -4.45 -10.79 -2.39
N GLU A 196 -4.25 -11.04 -3.69
CA GLU A 196 -3.43 -10.21 -4.57
C GLU A 196 -4.30 -9.11 -5.19
N VAL A 197 -3.85 -7.87 -5.07
CA VAL A 197 -4.43 -6.70 -5.74
C VAL A 197 -3.39 -6.18 -6.74
N THR A 198 -3.77 -6.10 -8.00
CA THR A 198 -2.89 -5.60 -9.08
C THR A 198 -3.41 -4.27 -9.59
N PHE A 199 -2.56 -3.25 -9.58
CA PHE A 199 -2.79 -1.94 -10.19
C PHE A 199 -2.02 -1.83 -11.52
N ARG A 200 -2.70 -1.39 -12.57
CA ARG A 200 -2.14 -1.25 -13.92
C ARG A 200 -2.56 0.05 -14.58
N SER A 201 -1.76 0.55 -15.50
CA SER A 201 -2.16 1.61 -16.43
C SER A 201 -1.37 1.52 -17.74
N GLY A 202 -1.92 2.09 -18.81
CA GLY A 202 -1.23 2.19 -20.10
C GLY A 202 0.05 3.05 -20.06
N SER A 203 0.22 3.87 -19.01
CA SER A 203 1.39 4.73 -18.79
C SER A 203 2.58 4.02 -18.12
N GLY A 204 2.48 2.70 -17.89
CA GLY A 204 3.59 1.89 -17.35
C GLY A 204 3.47 1.53 -15.87
N ILE A 205 2.28 1.65 -15.27
CA ILE A 205 2.04 1.16 -13.90
C ILE A 205 1.79 -0.34 -13.95
N HIS A 206 2.47 -1.09 -13.09
CA HIS A 206 2.24 -2.51 -12.88
C HIS A 206 2.63 -2.91 -11.47
N GLU A 207 1.84 -2.49 -10.48
CA GLU A 207 2.12 -2.71 -9.07
C GLU A 207 1.23 -3.82 -8.51
N LYS A 208 1.82 -4.65 -7.65
CA LYS A 208 1.15 -5.80 -7.08
C LYS A 208 1.31 -5.83 -5.57
N TYR A 209 0.18 -5.89 -4.88
CA TYR A 209 0.15 -6.00 -3.43
C TYR A 209 -0.51 -7.30 -3.03
N MET A 210 -0.03 -7.89 -1.95
CA MET A 210 -0.62 -9.07 -1.35
C MET A 210 -1.06 -8.78 0.08
N PHE A 211 -2.25 -9.21 0.43
CA PHE A 211 -2.89 -8.97 1.71
C PHE A 211 -3.18 -10.29 2.42
N SER A 212 -2.94 -10.30 3.73
CA SER A 212 -3.22 -11.44 4.62
C SER A 212 -4.71 -11.76 4.74
N ASP A 213 -5.58 -10.74 4.83
CA ASP A 213 -7.03 -10.92 4.73
C ASP A 213 -7.48 -10.81 3.25
N ALA A 214 -7.66 -11.97 2.61
CA ALA A 214 -8.07 -12.06 1.21
C ALA A 214 -9.49 -11.52 0.95
N GLU A 215 -10.39 -11.61 1.93
CA GLU A 215 -11.78 -11.14 1.83
C GLU A 215 -11.82 -9.60 1.92
N ALA A 216 -11.02 -9.01 2.80
CA ALA A 216 -10.89 -7.56 2.88
C ALA A 216 -10.35 -6.97 1.55
N ALA A 217 -9.38 -7.64 0.93
CA ALA A 217 -8.84 -7.24 -0.37
C ALA A 217 -9.87 -7.34 -1.50
N GLU A 218 -10.61 -8.46 -1.57
CA GLU A 218 -11.68 -8.65 -2.56
C GLU A 218 -12.76 -7.57 -2.43
N ASN A 219 -13.23 -7.34 -1.20
CA ASN A 219 -14.26 -6.35 -0.91
C ASN A 219 -13.81 -4.92 -1.25
N PHE A 220 -12.54 -4.58 -0.99
CA PHE A 220 -11.98 -3.28 -1.38
C PHE A 220 -11.97 -3.11 -2.90
N VAL A 221 -11.47 -4.10 -3.65
CA VAL A 221 -11.41 -4.02 -5.12
C VAL A 221 -12.82 -3.95 -5.72
N GLY A 222 -13.77 -4.74 -5.22
CA GLY A 222 -15.16 -4.70 -5.66
C GLY A 222 -15.78 -3.30 -5.52
N LEU A 223 -15.68 -2.70 -4.34
CA LEU A 223 -16.23 -1.37 -4.07
C LEU A 223 -15.49 -0.25 -4.82
N LEU A 224 -14.19 -0.41 -5.05
CA LEU A 224 -13.42 0.51 -5.89
C LEU A 224 -13.91 0.48 -7.34
N LEU A 225 -14.15 -0.71 -7.89
CA LEU A 225 -14.68 -0.87 -9.25
C LEU A 225 -16.12 -0.34 -9.36
N GLU A 226 -16.96 -0.55 -8.35
CA GLU A 226 -18.31 0.06 -8.29
C GLU A 226 -18.24 1.58 -8.33
N PHE A 227 -17.39 2.19 -7.52
CA PHE A 227 -17.17 3.64 -7.54
C PHE A 227 -16.65 4.11 -8.90
N LYS A 228 -15.68 3.40 -9.48
CA LYS A 228 -15.13 3.71 -10.81
C LYS A 228 -16.17 3.69 -11.93
N ASN A 229 -17.25 2.93 -11.80
CA ASN A 229 -18.32 2.91 -12.80
C ASN A 229 -19.25 4.13 -12.71
N LEU A 230 -19.12 4.95 -11.67
CA LEU A 230 -19.95 6.14 -11.41
C LEU A 230 -19.24 7.45 -11.78
N ILE A 231 -17.96 7.41 -12.11
CA ILE A 231 -17.12 8.56 -12.52
C ILE A 231 -16.79 8.47 -14.00
#